data_AF-A0A2H0P1K9-F1
#
_entry.id   AF-A0A2H0P1K9-F1
#
_cell.length_a   1.000
_cell.length_b   1.000
_cell.length_c   1.000
_cell.angle_alpha   90.00
_cell.angle_beta   90.00
_cell.angle_gamma   90.00
#
_symmetry.space_group_name_H-M   'P 1'
#
loop_
_entity.id
_entity.type
_entity.pdbx_description
1 polymer ?
#
loop_
_entity_poly.entity_id
_entity_poly.type
_entity_poly.pdbx_seq_one_letter_code
_entity_poly.pdbx_strand_id
1 'polypeptide(L)'
;MSRRPRGRSNSYNMPVLPILVALGPFRLYGYGALITLGAVISVRLLWPHRAKMGLRDEESFWALINLCIISGFLGGKLLFLIQYGWSDLSLMNGYSVLGGFVSVPLCVALFARWKKIPILKLADYMFMGALIGHIFGRLGCFLAGCCYGRPTSLPWGVVFRN
;
A
#
# COMPACT_ATOMS: atom_id res chain seq x y z
N MET A 1 -13.91 21.13 -35.86
CA MET A 1 -13.27 22.33 -35.29
C MET A 1 -13.42 22.30 -33.76
N SER A 2 -12.50 21.64 -33.05
CA SER A 2 -12.48 21.65 -31.58
C SER A 2 -11.57 22.77 -31.10
N ARG A 3 -12.13 23.75 -30.39
CA ARG A 3 -11.42 24.92 -29.87
C ARG A 3 -10.37 24.46 -28.85
N ARG A 4 -9.09 24.65 -29.17
CA ARG A 4 -8.00 24.59 -28.19
C ARG A 4 -8.22 25.70 -27.16
N PRO A 5 -8.31 25.42 -25.85
CA PRO A 5 -8.24 26.49 -24.86
C PRO A 5 -6.78 26.97 -24.81
N ARG A 6 -6.55 28.18 -25.34
CA ARG A 6 -5.38 28.99 -24.98
C ARG A 6 -5.63 29.53 -23.57
N GLY A 7 -4.80 29.11 -22.63
CA GLY A 7 -4.76 29.67 -21.28
C GLY A 7 -3.51 29.17 -20.59
N ARG A 8 -2.53 30.07 -20.39
CA ARG A 8 -1.34 29.82 -19.56
C ARG A 8 -1.79 29.26 -18.21
N SER A 9 -1.53 27.98 -17.96
CA SER A 9 -1.44 27.48 -16.59
C SER A 9 -0.03 26.91 -16.44
N ASN A 10 0.62 27.19 -15.31
CA ASN A 10 1.83 26.50 -14.88
C ASN A 10 1.46 25.03 -14.66
N SER A 11 1.26 24.26 -15.73
CA SER A 11 1.02 22.84 -15.63
C SER A 11 2.35 22.16 -15.33
N TYR A 12 2.49 21.61 -14.12
CA TYR A 12 3.64 20.81 -13.76
C TYR A 12 3.61 19.52 -14.60
N ASN A 13 4.50 19.43 -15.58
CA ASN A 13 4.68 18.23 -16.39
C ASN A 13 5.42 17.20 -15.53
N MET A 14 4.72 16.16 -15.07
CA MET A 14 5.34 15.10 -14.29
C MET A 14 5.61 13.90 -15.22
N PRO A 15 6.88 13.55 -15.48
CA PRO A 15 7.17 12.28 -16.12
C PRO A 15 6.69 11.16 -15.19
N VAL A 16 5.93 10.20 -15.71
CA VAL A 16 5.64 8.98 -14.96
C VAL A 16 6.99 8.35 -14.64
N LEU A 17 7.26 8.12 -13.36
CA LEU A 17 8.49 7.47 -12.89
C LEU A 17 8.13 6.03 -12.47
N PRO A 18 7.79 5.15 -13.42
CA PRO A 18 7.45 3.78 -13.08
C PRO A 18 8.65 3.07 -12.46
N ILE A 19 9.89 3.48 -12.77
CA ILE A 19 11.14 2.83 -12.34
C ILE A 19 12.02 3.88 -11.65
N LEU A 20 12.33 3.68 -10.36
CA LEU A 20 13.22 4.58 -9.60
C LEU A 20 14.70 4.24 -9.79
N VAL A 21 15.01 2.94 -9.92
CA VAL A 21 16.37 2.43 -10.13
C VAL A 21 16.27 1.24 -11.08
N ALA A 22 17.01 1.28 -12.19
CA ALA A 22 17.19 0.15 -13.10
C ALA A 22 18.61 -0.39 -12.94
N LEU A 23 18.77 -1.47 -12.17
CA LEU A 23 20.02 -2.21 -12.04
C LEU A 23 19.92 -3.45 -12.95
N GLY A 24 20.19 -3.25 -14.25
CA GLY A 24 20.13 -4.33 -15.26
C GLY A 24 18.74 -4.98 -15.36
N PRO A 25 18.57 -6.29 -15.07
CA PRO A 25 17.28 -6.99 -15.16
C PRO A 25 16.29 -6.63 -14.03
N PHE A 26 16.77 -6.02 -12.94
CA PHE A 26 15.91 -5.63 -11.82
C PHE A 26 15.39 -4.20 -12.01
N ARG A 27 14.11 -4.10 -12.35
CA ARG A 27 13.37 -2.83 -12.41
C ARG A 27 12.68 -2.61 -11.06
N LEU A 28 13.23 -1.72 -10.25
CA LEU A 28 12.65 -1.35 -8.97
C LEU A 28 11.56 -0.30 -9.21
N TYR A 29 10.32 -0.76 -9.18
CA TYR A 29 9.19 0.12 -9.43
C TYR A 29 9.01 1.11 -8.29
N GLY A 30 8.79 2.40 -8.61
CA GLY A 30 8.66 3.44 -7.61
C GLY A 30 7.49 3.21 -6.64
N TYR A 31 6.45 2.54 -7.13
CA TYR A 31 5.33 2.08 -6.34
C TYR A 31 5.75 1.13 -5.21
N GLY A 32 6.51 0.08 -5.55
CA GLY A 32 6.99 -0.90 -4.56
C GLY A 32 7.95 -0.29 -3.56
N ALA A 33 8.86 0.57 -4.01
CA ALA A 33 9.80 1.27 -3.13
C ALA A 33 9.08 2.14 -2.09
N LEU A 34 8.05 2.90 -2.50
CA LEU A 34 7.28 3.74 -1.59
C LEU A 34 6.43 2.92 -0.61
N ILE A 35 5.82 1.81 -1.05
CA ILE A 35 5.10 0.91 -0.14
C ILE A 35 6.06 0.35 0.92
N THR A 36 7.23 -0.12 0.51
CA THR A 36 8.25 -0.63 1.44
C THR A 36 8.69 0.46 2.41
N LEU A 37 8.92 1.68 1.93
CA LEU A 37 9.25 2.83 2.79
C LEU A 37 8.13 3.10 3.80
N GLY A 38 6.87 3.09 3.36
CA GLY A 38 5.71 3.25 4.23
C GLY A 38 5.64 2.15 5.30
N ALA A 39 5.87 0.89 4.93
CA ALA A 39 5.92 -0.22 5.86
C ALA A 39 7.04 -0.06 6.91
N VAL A 40 8.25 0.34 6.48
CA VAL A 40 9.38 0.61 7.39
C VAL A 40 9.03 1.72 8.37
N ILE A 41 8.45 2.83 7.90
CA ILE A 41 8.05 3.95 8.75
C ILE A 41 6.95 3.52 9.74
N SER A 42 5.94 2.77 9.28
CA SER A 42 4.89 2.23 10.15
C SER A 42 5.47 1.35 11.26
N VAL A 43 6.36 0.41 10.93
CA VAL A 43 7.01 -0.46 11.92
C VAL A 43 7.83 0.37 12.91
N ARG A 44 8.58 1.36 12.42
CA ARG A 44 9.43 2.21 13.28
C ARG A 44 8.63 3.04 14.28
N LEU A 45 7.42 3.45 13.90
CA LEU A 45 6.49 4.19 14.77
C LEU A 45 5.73 3.28 15.75
N LEU A 46 5.45 2.03 15.36
CA LEU A 46 4.80 1.05 16.24
C LEU A 46 5.78 0.44 17.27
N TRP A 47 7.06 0.34 16.94
CA TRP A 47 8.09 -0.29 17.79
C TRP A 47 8.15 0.22 19.24
N PRO A 48 8.13 1.54 19.52
CA PRO A 48 8.13 2.06 20.89
C PRO A 48 6.83 1.73 21.65
N HIS A 49 5.75 1.44 20.92
CA HIS A 49 4.41 1.20 21.46
C HIS A 49 4.09 -0.29 21.65
N ARG A 50 4.99 -1.21 21.26
CA ARG A 50 4.77 -2.67 21.36
C ARG A 50 4.31 -3.15 22.74
N ALA A 51 4.92 -2.62 23.80
CA ALA A 51 4.54 -2.97 25.18
C ALA A 51 3.11 -2.51 25.51
N LYS A 52 2.69 -1.35 24.99
CA LYS A 52 1.30 -0.86 25.13
C LYS A 52 0.33 -1.68 24.30
N MET A 53 0.75 -2.21 23.15
CA MET A 53 -0.04 -3.14 22.32
C MET A 53 -0.25 -4.51 22.99
N GLY A 54 0.44 -4.81 24.10
CA GLY A 54 0.43 -6.14 24.72
C GLY A 54 1.47 -7.10 24.14
N LEU A 55 2.37 -6.60 23.30
CA LEU A 55 3.47 -7.34 22.65
C LEU A 55 4.77 -6.99 23.37
N ARG A 56 4.96 -7.58 24.56
CA ARG A 56 6.15 -7.33 25.38
C ARG A 56 7.38 -8.02 24.79
N ASP A 57 7.16 -9.20 24.24
CA ASP A 57 8.17 -9.97 23.55
C ASP A 57 8.35 -9.48 22.11
N GLU A 58 9.62 -9.33 21.73
CA GLU A 58 10.01 -8.87 20.39
C GLU A 58 9.56 -9.86 19.31
N GLU A 59 9.56 -11.16 19.62
CA GLU A 59 9.13 -12.20 18.69
C GLU A 59 7.65 -12.07 18.32
N SER A 60 6.74 -11.83 19.28
CA SER A 60 5.32 -11.62 18.93
C SER A 60 5.10 -10.37 18.09
N PHE A 61 5.89 -9.32 18.30
CA PHE A 61 5.79 -8.12 17.47
C PHE A 61 6.18 -8.43 16.02
N TRP A 62 7.35 -9.05 15.80
CA TRP A 62 7.77 -9.42 14.45
C TRP A 62 6.88 -10.49 13.82
N ALA A 63 6.38 -11.45 14.61
CA ALA A 63 5.40 -12.44 14.15
C ALA A 63 4.12 -11.76 13.65
N LEU A 64 3.59 -10.78 14.38
CA LEU A 64 2.42 -10.01 13.95
C LEU A 64 2.68 -9.27 12.63
N ILE A 65 3.80 -8.56 12.51
CA ILE A 65 4.15 -7.82 11.29
C ILE A 65 4.28 -8.77 10.09
N ASN A 66 5.01 -9.87 10.25
CA ASN A 66 5.18 -10.88 9.19
C ASN A 66 3.84 -11.51 8.81
N LEU A 67 2.99 -11.86 9.78
CA LEU A 67 1.65 -12.38 9.53
C LEU A 67 0.77 -11.38 8.77
N CYS A 68 0.87 -10.08 9.09
CA CYS A 68 0.16 -9.04 8.34
C CYS A 68 0.62 -8.97 6.88
N ILE A 69 1.93 -8.99 6.64
CA ILE A 69 2.50 -8.98 5.28
C ILE A 69 2.03 -10.21 4.50
N ILE A 70 2.23 -11.41 5.07
CA ILE A 70 1.84 -12.68 4.43
C ILE A 70 0.34 -12.72 4.15
N SER A 71 -0.49 -12.37 5.13
CA SER A 71 -1.94 -12.36 4.93
C SER A 71 -2.40 -11.32 3.91
N GLY A 72 -1.70 -10.18 3.80
CA GLY A 72 -1.96 -9.16 2.81
C GLY A 72 -1.72 -9.66 1.38
N PHE A 73 -0.56 -10.29 1.13
CA PHE A 73 -0.25 -10.90 -0.16
C PHE A 73 -1.19 -12.07 -0.48
N LEU A 74 -1.40 -12.96 0.49
CA LEU A 74 -2.24 -14.14 0.30
C LEU A 74 -3.71 -13.76 0.06
N GLY A 75 -4.26 -12.86 0.87
CA GLY A 75 -5.63 -12.36 0.72
C GLY A 75 -5.82 -11.55 -0.57
N GLY A 76 -4.83 -10.73 -0.92
CA GLY A 76 -4.85 -9.96 -2.17
C GLY A 76 -4.85 -10.86 -3.41
N LYS A 77 -4.05 -11.93 -3.40
CA LYS A 77 -4.02 -12.92 -4.48
C LYS A 77 -5.30 -13.76 -4.51
N LEU A 78 -5.77 -14.23 -3.35
CA LEU A 78 -7.00 -15.02 -3.25
C LEU A 78 -8.21 -14.26 -3.81
N LEU A 79 -8.38 -13.00 -3.43
CA LEU A 79 -9.49 -12.19 -3.92
C LEU A 79 -9.36 -11.87 -5.41
N PHE A 80 -8.12 -11.69 -5.91
CA PHE A 80 -7.87 -11.56 -7.34
C PHE A 80 -8.28 -12.81 -8.12
N LEU A 81 -7.90 -14.01 -7.64
CA LEU A 81 -8.29 -15.29 -8.26
C LEU A 81 -9.80 -15.52 -8.25
N ILE A 82 -10.49 -15.11 -7.17
CA ILE A 82 -11.95 -15.17 -7.11
C ILE A 82 -12.60 -14.25 -8.15
N GLN A 83 -12.03 -13.06 -8.39
CA GLN A 83 -12.61 -12.07 -9.29
C GLN A 83 -12.29 -12.31 -10.78
N TYR A 84 -11.07 -12.75 -11.09
CA TYR A 84 -10.58 -12.90 -12.47
C TYR A 84 -10.41 -14.36 -12.91
N GLY A 85 -10.70 -15.31 -12.02
CA GLY A 85 -10.60 -16.73 -12.29
C GLY A 85 -9.24 -17.34 -11.93
N TRP A 86 -9.20 -18.67 -11.95
CA TRP A 86 -8.05 -19.48 -11.53
C TRP A 86 -7.02 -19.73 -12.65
N SER A 87 -7.08 -18.95 -13.73
CA SER A 87 -6.25 -19.18 -14.92
C SER A 87 -4.79 -18.76 -14.75
N ASP A 88 -4.48 -17.85 -13.81
CA ASP A 88 -3.10 -17.40 -13.55
C ASP A 88 -2.74 -17.45 -12.05
N LEU A 89 -2.21 -18.62 -11.65
CA LEU A 89 -1.67 -18.84 -10.31
C LEU A 89 -0.27 -18.24 -10.09
N SER A 90 0.33 -17.58 -11.09
CA SER A 90 1.63 -16.97 -10.94
C SER A 90 1.64 -15.92 -9.83
N LEU A 91 2.61 -16.02 -8.91
CA LEU A 91 2.81 -15.00 -7.86
C LEU A 91 3.27 -13.65 -8.43
N MET A 92 3.66 -13.59 -9.70
CA MET A 92 4.14 -12.36 -10.33
C MET A 92 3.01 -11.47 -10.85
N ASN A 93 1.81 -12.02 -11.05
CA ASN A 93 0.72 -11.32 -11.75
C ASN A 93 -0.50 -11.12 -10.87
N GLY A 94 -0.98 -9.87 -10.80
CA GLY A 94 -2.31 -9.53 -10.29
C GLY A 94 -2.50 -9.69 -8.78
N TYR A 95 -2.77 -8.56 -8.11
CA TYR A 95 -3.14 -8.51 -6.70
C TYR A 95 -4.31 -7.57 -6.50
N SER A 96 -5.30 -7.99 -5.72
CA SER A 96 -6.41 -7.12 -5.33
C SER A 96 -6.12 -6.44 -4.00
N VAL A 97 -6.12 -5.11 -4.01
CA VAL A 97 -5.94 -4.31 -2.79
C VAL A 97 -7.06 -4.57 -1.78
N LEU A 98 -8.29 -4.83 -2.25
CA LEU A 98 -9.43 -5.16 -1.40
C LEU A 98 -9.22 -6.47 -0.63
N GLY A 99 -8.54 -7.44 -1.23
CA GLY A 99 -8.20 -8.71 -0.56
C GLY A 99 -7.32 -8.49 0.67
N GLY A 100 -6.32 -7.61 0.56
CA GLY A 100 -5.48 -7.21 1.69
C GLY A 100 -6.25 -6.44 2.77
N PHE A 101 -7.18 -5.57 2.38
CA PHE A 101 -8.04 -4.82 3.33
C PHE A 101 -8.92 -5.72 4.19
N VAL A 102 -9.28 -6.91 3.72
CA VAL A 102 -10.10 -7.87 4.47
C VAL A 102 -9.24 -8.88 5.24
N SER A 103 -8.18 -9.41 4.60
CA SER A 103 -7.36 -10.46 5.21
C SER A 103 -6.51 -9.97 6.39
N VAL A 104 -5.97 -8.76 6.31
CA VAL A 104 -5.07 -8.23 7.35
C VAL A 104 -5.81 -7.98 8.67
N PRO A 105 -6.96 -7.26 8.72
CA PRO A 105 -7.70 -7.09 9.96
C PRO A 105 -8.17 -8.41 10.58
N LEU A 106 -8.55 -9.38 9.74
CA LEU A 106 -8.93 -10.72 10.21
C LEU A 106 -7.73 -11.41 10.87
N CYS A 107 -6.55 -11.34 10.24
CA CYS A 107 -5.30 -11.88 10.79
C CYS A 107 -4.94 -11.23 12.13
N VAL A 108 -5.03 -9.89 12.22
CA VAL A 108 -4.79 -9.14 13.47
C VAL A 108 -5.77 -9.56 14.57
N ALA A 109 -7.05 -9.72 14.26
CA ALA A 109 -8.06 -10.15 15.23
C ALA A 109 -7.81 -11.58 15.74
N LEU A 110 -7.43 -12.50 14.84
CA LEU A 110 -7.07 -13.88 15.20
C LEU A 110 -5.82 -13.92 16.06
N PHE A 111 -4.79 -13.13 15.72
CA PHE A 111 -3.56 -13.04 16.51
C PHE A 111 -3.81 -12.46 17.91
N ALA A 112 -4.63 -11.40 18.00
CA ALA A 112 -5.04 -10.82 19.27
C ALA A 112 -5.75 -11.84 20.17
N ARG A 113 -6.66 -12.65 19.59
CA ARG A 113 -7.33 -13.75 20.32
C ARG A 113 -6.34 -14.79 20.81
N TRP A 114 -5.39 -15.21 19.97
CA TRP A 114 -4.40 -16.22 20.33
C TRP A 114 -3.48 -15.76 21.47
N LYS A 115 -3.05 -14.50 21.45
CA LYS A 115 -2.20 -13.90 22.49
C LYS A 115 -2.98 -13.32 23.68
N LYS A 116 -4.30 -13.47 23.72
CA LYS A 116 -5.20 -12.93 24.76
C LYS A 116 -5.05 -11.41 24.95
N ILE A 117 -4.82 -10.68 23.86
CA ILE A 117 -4.72 -9.22 23.82
C ILE A 117 -6.10 -8.65 23.47
N PRO A 118 -6.53 -7.52 24.08
CA PRO A 118 -7.76 -6.86 23.68
C PRO A 118 -7.72 -6.46 22.19
N ILE A 119 -8.62 -7.02 21.38
CA ILE A 119 -8.63 -6.83 19.91
C ILE A 119 -8.67 -5.35 19.53
N LEU A 120 -9.55 -4.57 20.17
CA LEU A 120 -9.70 -3.13 19.91
C LEU A 120 -8.38 -2.38 20.14
N LYS A 121 -7.70 -2.70 21.24
CA LYS A 121 -6.41 -2.08 21.58
C LYS A 121 -5.38 -2.35 20.49
N LEU A 122 -5.25 -3.59 20.03
CA LEU A 122 -4.31 -3.93 18.98
C LEU A 122 -4.72 -3.29 17.64
N ALA A 123 -6.02 -3.31 17.31
CA ALA A 123 -6.58 -2.75 16.10
C ALA A 123 -6.30 -1.24 15.99
N ASP A 124 -6.42 -0.47 17.06
CA ASP A 124 -6.16 0.98 17.04
C ASP A 124 -4.72 1.30 16.62
N TYR A 125 -3.74 0.58 17.18
CA TYR A 125 -2.33 0.76 16.79
C TYR A 125 -2.07 0.26 15.36
N MET A 126 -2.63 -0.89 14.98
CA MET A 126 -2.47 -1.43 13.63
C MET A 126 -3.12 -0.52 12.58
N PHE A 127 -4.23 0.13 12.91
CA PHE A 127 -4.90 1.10 12.05
C PHE A 127 -4.01 2.33 11.80
N MET A 128 -3.32 2.85 12.83
CA MET A 128 -2.34 3.92 12.63
C MET A 128 -1.22 3.51 11.67
N GLY A 129 -0.69 2.29 11.82
CA GLY A 129 0.31 1.75 10.88
C GLY A 129 -0.23 1.60 9.46
N ALA A 130 -1.49 1.17 9.32
CA ALA A 130 -2.14 1.01 8.02
C ALA A 130 -2.40 2.35 7.32
N LEU A 131 -2.76 3.41 8.05
CA LEU A 131 -2.93 4.75 7.49
C LEU A 131 -1.65 5.28 6.85
N ILE A 132 -0.52 5.14 7.55
CA ILE A 132 0.79 5.54 7.03
C ILE A 132 1.11 4.76 5.75
N GLY A 133 0.94 3.43 5.79
CA GLY A 133 1.12 2.59 4.60
C GLY A 133 0.22 3.03 3.44
N HIS A 134 -1.03 3.42 3.71
CA HIS A 134 -1.96 3.89 2.69
C HIS A 134 -1.53 5.23 2.07
N ILE A 135 -1.00 6.16 2.86
CA ILE A 135 -0.46 7.44 2.38
C ILE A 135 0.66 7.17 1.37
N PHE A 136 1.64 6.34 1.74
CA PHE A 136 2.74 6.00 0.85
C PHE A 136 2.29 5.19 -0.38
N GLY A 137 1.30 4.31 -0.23
CA GLY A 137 0.69 3.61 -1.35
C GLY A 137 0.03 4.57 -2.34
N ARG A 138 -0.72 5.56 -1.87
CA ARG A 138 -1.35 6.59 -2.73
C ARG A 138 -0.33 7.50 -3.40
N LEU A 139 0.74 7.87 -2.69
CA LEU A 139 1.87 8.58 -3.31
C LEU A 139 2.52 7.73 -4.41
N GLY A 140 2.67 6.42 -4.18
CA GLY A 140 3.13 5.48 -5.19
C GLY A 140 2.21 5.42 -6.41
N CYS A 141 0.90 5.30 -6.21
CA CYS A 141 -0.08 5.34 -7.31
C CYS A 141 -0.04 6.65 -8.09
N PHE A 142 0.17 7.77 -7.39
CA PHE A 142 0.30 9.08 -8.00
C PHE A 142 1.55 9.16 -8.89
N LEU A 143 2.73 8.73 -8.39
CA LEU A 143 3.96 8.69 -9.21
C LEU A 143 3.89 7.70 -10.38
N ALA A 144 3.15 6.61 -10.21
CA ALA A 144 2.91 5.62 -11.25
C ALA A 144 1.86 6.06 -12.29
N GLY A 145 1.13 7.16 -12.04
CA GLY A 145 0.12 7.69 -12.96
C GLY A 145 -1.09 6.76 -13.17
N CYS A 146 -1.32 5.77 -12.31
CA CYS A 146 -2.36 4.74 -12.51
C CYS A 146 -3.73 5.11 -11.95
N CYS A 147 -3.82 6.12 -11.07
CA CYS A 147 -5.06 6.53 -10.40
C CYS A 147 -5.20 8.06 -10.38
N TYR A 148 -5.29 8.68 -11.56
CA TYR A 148 -5.53 10.13 -11.67
C TYR A 148 -7.01 10.48 -11.53
N GLY A 149 -7.27 11.69 -11.02
CA GLY A 149 -8.62 12.22 -10.81
C GLY A 149 -9.25 12.80 -12.09
N ARG A 150 -10.30 13.59 -11.89
CA ARG A 150 -10.99 14.27 -13.00
C ARG A 150 -10.10 15.35 -13.64
N PRO A 151 -10.20 15.58 -14.96
CA PRO A 151 -9.49 16.67 -15.61
C PRO A 151 -9.90 18.01 -15.00
N THR A 152 -8.91 18.87 -14.76
CA THR A 152 -9.11 20.18 -14.14
C THR A 152 -8.28 21.24 -14.85
N SER A 153 -8.79 22.48 -14.89
CA SER A 153 -8.08 23.66 -15.39
C SER A 153 -7.46 24.50 -14.26
N LEU A 154 -7.48 23.99 -13.02
CA LEU A 154 -6.91 24.65 -11.84
C LEU A 154 -5.37 24.64 -11.89
N PRO A 155 -4.69 25.63 -11.26
CA PRO A 155 -3.24 25.79 -11.37
C PRO A 155 -2.42 24.66 -10.71
N TRP A 156 -3.04 23.82 -9.87
CA TRP A 156 -2.45 22.62 -9.28
C TRP A 156 -2.75 21.33 -10.07
N GLY A 157 -3.30 21.45 -11.28
CA GLY A 157 -3.50 20.32 -12.17
C GLY A 157 -2.16 19.69 -12.59
N VAL A 158 -2.08 18.36 -12.51
CA VAL A 158 -0.91 17.58 -12.92
C VAL A 158 -1.22 16.84 -14.20
N VAL A 159 -0.34 16.97 -15.19
CA VAL A 159 -0.47 16.29 -16.49
C VAL A 159 0.45 15.07 -16.48
N PHE A 160 -0.15 13.89 -16.43
CA PHE A 160 0.56 12.61 -16.58
C PHE A 160 0.79 12.34 -18.06
N ARG A 161 2.05 12.22 -18.49
CA ARG A 161 2.43 11.84 -19.85
C ARG A 161 2.98 10.42 -19.84
N ASN A 162 2.22 9.48 -20.37
CA ASN A 162 2.65 8.08 -20.57
C ASN A 162 3.42 7.93 -21.88
#